data_AF-A0A093HA44-F1
#
_entry.id   AF-A0A093HA44-F1
#
_cell.length_a   1.000
_cell.length_b   1.000
_cell.length_c   1.000
_cell.angle_alpha   90.00
_cell.angle_beta   90.00
_cell.angle_gamma   90.00
#
_symmetry.space_group_name_H-M   'P 1'
#
loop_
_entity.id
_entity.type
_entity.pdbx_description
1 polymer ?
#
loop_
_entity_poly.entity_id
_entity_poly.type
_entity_poly.pdbx_seq_one_letter_code
_entity_poly.pdbx_strand_id
1 'polypeptide(L)'
;PDLKDIDPTVLKHCHAAAATCILEAGKHKADISAISTCLEDCKLDKERIEQFCTEYQVFKRKNLTYLELVTIVSFSIGRSPLYVTDVSWRLEYQIK
;
A
#
# COMPACT_ATOMS: atom_id res chain seq x y z
N PRO A 1 -7.97 8.52 -16.73
CA PRO A 1 -6.85 9.06 -15.92
C PRO A 1 -5.50 8.62 -16.49
N ASP A 2 -4.63 9.60 -16.68
CA ASP A 2 -3.34 9.60 -17.39
C ASP A 2 -2.23 8.75 -16.74
N LEU A 3 -2.45 7.44 -16.63
CA LEU A 3 -1.44 6.47 -16.21
C LEU A 3 -0.82 5.72 -17.40
N LYS A 4 -1.28 6.00 -18.64
CA LYS A 4 -0.86 5.26 -19.85
C LYS A 4 0.62 5.45 -20.19
N ASP A 5 1.19 6.59 -19.81
CA ASP A 5 2.58 6.96 -20.12
C ASP A 5 3.55 6.69 -18.97
N ILE A 6 3.06 6.16 -17.85
CA ILE A 6 3.90 5.79 -16.70
C ILE A 6 4.39 4.37 -16.90
N ASP A 7 5.68 4.14 -16.67
CA ASP A 7 6.27 2.81 -16.71
C ASP A 7 5.47 1.84 -15.81
N PRO A 8 4.96 0.72 -16.36
CA PRO A 8 4.19 -0.27 -15.61
C PRO A 8 4.92 -0.83 -14.38
N THR A 9 6.25 -0.87 -14.41
CA THR A 9 7.12 -1.29 -13.31
C THR A 9 7.08 -0.27 -12.17
N VAL A 10 7.17 1.02 -12.50
CA VAL A 10 7.06 2.11 -11.52
C VAL A 10 5.68 2.08 -10.87
N LEU A 11 4.62 1.91 -11.66
CA LEU A 11 3.26 1.79 -11.14
C LEU A 11 3.11 0.61 -10.16
N LYS A 12 3.67 -0.56 -10.50
CA LYS A 12 3.68 -1.73 -9.61
C LYS A 12 4.43 -1.46 -8.31
N HIS A 13 5.62 -0.85 -8.38
CA HIS A 13 6.40 -0.54 -7.20
C HIS A 13 5.70 0.47 -6.29
N CYS A 14 5.09 1.51 -6.85
CA CYS A 14 4.30 2.47 -6.09
C CYS A 14 3.11 1.80 -5.39
N HIS A 15 2.40 0.91 -6.09
CA HIS A 15 1.30 0.16 -5.50
C HIS A 15 1.77 -0.76 -4.35
N ALA A 16 2.85 -1.50 -4.57
CA ALA A 16 3.44 -2.37 -3.55
C ALA A 16 3.90 -1.57 -2.32
N ALA A 17 4.59 -0.44 -2.52
CA ALA A 17 5.04 0.41 -1.43
C ALA A 17 3.86 0.97 -0.60
N ALA A 18 2.81 1.46 -1.27
CA ALA A 18 1.61 1.96 -0.59
C ALA A 18 0.90 0.86 0.20
N ALA A 19 0.73 -0.33 -0.41
CA ALA A 19 0.17 -1.51 0.22
C ALA A 19 0.94 -1.92 1.48
N THR A 20 2.26 -2.05 1.38
CA THR A 20 3.15 -2.39 2.51
C THR A 20 3.08 -1.33 3.60
N CYS A 21 3.07 -0.04 3.24
CA CYS A 21 2.95 1.05 4.21
C CYS A 21 1.65 0.95 5.03
N ILE A 22 0.51 0.70 4.35
CA ILE A 22 -0.80 0.53 5.02
C ILE A 22 -0.78 -0.69 5.96
N LEU A 23 -0.21 -1.81 5.52
CA LEU A 23 -0.14 -3.03 6.33
C LEU A 23 0.73 -2.86 7.57
N GLU A 24 1.91 -2.25 7.42
CA GLU A 24 2.83 -2.04 8.53
C GLU A 24 2.24 -1.01 9.53
N ALA A 25 1.62 0.05 9.03
CA ALA A 25 0.88 1.01 9.85
C ALA A 25 -0.25 0.33 10.64
N GLY A 26 -1.03 -0.53 9.99
CA GLY A 26 -2.10 -1.30 10.62
C GLY A 26 -1.59 -2.29 11.68
N LYS A 27 -0.51 -3.01 11.38
CA LYS A 27 0.18 -3.95 12.30
C LYS A 27 0.65 -3.26 13.57
N HIS A 28 1.28 -2.10 13.43
CA HIS A 28 1.79 -1.30 14.54
C HIS A 28 0.74 -0.41 15.19
N LYS A 29 -0.51 -0.42 14.70
CA LYS A 29 -1.59 0.49 15.11
C LYS A 29 -1.15 1.95 15.09
N ALA A 30 -0.33 2.31 14.09
CA ALA A 30 0.25 3.64 13.95
C ALA A 30 -0.86 4.69 13.92
N ASP A 31 -0.61 5.80 14.61
CA ASP A 31 -1.46 6.97 14.52
C ASP A 31 -1.12 7.81 13.29
N ILE A 32 -1.98 8.79 13.02
CA ILE A 32 -1.86 9.65 11.83
C ILE A 32 -0.61 10.51 11.87
N SER A 33 -0.17 10.95 13.06
CA SER A 33 1.08 11.72 13.21
C SER A 33 2.30 10.89 12.80
N ALA A 34 2.42 9.65 13.30
CA ALA A 34 3.53 8.77 12.97
C ALA A 34 3.59 8.44 11.48
N ILE A 35 2.42 8.20 10.86
CA ILE A 35 2.31 7.97 9.41
C ILE A 35 2.70 9.24 8.64
N SER A 36 2.19 10.40 9.04
CA SER A 36 2.47 11.68 8.37
C SER A 36 3.96 11.98 8.41
N THR A 37 4.62 11.88 9.57
CA THR A 37 6.07 12.09 9.68
C THR A 37 6.86 11.13 8.80
N CYS A 38 6.48 9.84 8.76
CA CYS A 38 7.12 8.86 7.88
C CYS A 38 6.98 9.21 6.38
N LEU A 39 5.82 9.73 5.96
CA LEU A 39 5.58 10.13 4.58
C LEU A 39 6.25 11.48 4.24
N GLU A 40 6.37 12.39 5.21
CA GLU A 40 7.17 13.62 5.08
C GLU A 40 8.65 13.30 4.88
N ASP A 41 9.20 12.34 5.62
CA ASP A 41 10.59 11.86 5.44
C ASP A 41 10.80 11.23 4.05
N CYS A 42 9.74 10.65 3.48
CA CYS A 42 9.71 10.15 2.10
C CYS A 42 9.57 11.26 1.04
N LYS A 43 9.54 12.54 1.44
CA LYS A 43 9.39 13.72 0.57
C LYS A 43 8.07 13.75 -0.20
N LEU A 44 7.01 13.15 0.34
CA LEU A 44 5.67 13.34 -0.21
C LEU A 44 5.19 14.75 0.11
N ASP A 45 4.44 15.33 -0.83
CA ASP A 45 3.77 16.61 -0.62
C ASP A 45 2.57 16.45 0.33
N LYS A 46 2.17 17.57 0.95
CA LYS A 46 1.10 17.57 1.95
C LYS A 46 -0.24 17.07 1.43
N GLU A 47 -0.56 17.34 0.16
CA GLU A 47 -1.82 16.89 -0.46
C GLU A 47 -1.87 15.36 -0.52
N ARG A 48 -0.78 14.72 -0.98
CA ARG A 48 -0.68 13.25 -1.01
C ARG A 48 -0.69 12.62 0.38
N ILE A 49 -0.05 13.26 1.35
CA ILE A 49 -0.04 12.78 2.75
C ILE A 49 -1.46 12.84 3.34
N GLU A 50 -2.17 13.95 3.12
CA GLU A 50 -3.56 14.12 3.58
C GLU A 50 -4.50 13.09 2.94
N GLN A 51 -4.33 12.85 1.63
CA GLN A 51 -5.08 11.82 0.92
C GLN A 51 -4.83 10.43 1.50
N PHE A 52 -3.57 10.06 1.73
CA PHE A 52 -3.22 8.78 2.34
C PHE A 52 -3.80 8.64 3.76
N CYS A 53 -3.66 9.68 4.58
CA CYS A 53 -4.15 9.67 5.95
C CYS A 53 -5.68 9.57 6.02
N THR A 54 -6.39 10.21 5.09
CA THR A 54 -7.86 10.13 5.00
C THR A 54 -8.33 8.71 4.72
N GLU A 55 -7.72 8.05 3.72
CA GLU A 55 -8.01 6.65 3.41
C GLU A 55 -7.68 5.73 4.59
N TYR A 56 -6.50 5.93 5.21
CA TYR A 56 -6.10 5.19 6.42
C TYR A 56 -7.08 5.35 7.59
N GLN A 57 -7.60 6.57 7.82
CA GLN A 57 -8.63 6.80 8.85
C GLN A 57 -9.94 6.09 8.54
N VAL A 58 -10.37 6.05 7.27
CA VAL A 58 -11.57 5.31 6.85
C VAL A 58 -11.38 3.82 7.15
N PHE A 59 -10.19 3.26 6.87
CA PHE A 59 -9.88 1.88 7.22
C PHE A 59 -9.91 1.63 8.74
N LYS A 60 -9.28 2.51 9.53
CA LYS A 60 -9.27 2.42 10.99
C LYS A 60 -10.68 2.51 11.58
N ARG A 61 -11.54 3.40 11.05
CA ARG A 61 -12.93 3.58 11.50
C ARG A 61 -13.80 2.35 11.24
N LYS A 62 -13.49 1.58 10.19
CA LYS A 62 -14.18 0.30 9.90
C LYS A 62 -13.78 -0.85 10.84
N ASN A 63 -12.89 -0.61 11.82
CA ASN A 63 -12.33 -1.63 12.72
C ASN A 63 -11.79 -2.87 11.97
N LEU A 64 -11.32 -2.66 10.73
CA LEU A 64 -10.76 -3.75 9.94
C LEU A 64 -9.54 -4.29 10.69
N THR A 65 -9.58 -5.58 10.99
CA THR A 65 -8.45 -6.26 11.60
C THR A 65 -7.27 -6.26 10.63
N TYR A 66 -6.04 -6.38 11.15
CA TYR A 66 -4.86 -6.54 10.30
C TYR A 66 -5.03 -7.66 9.26
N LEU A 67 -5.73 -8.76 9.61
CA LEU A 67 -6.04 -9.86 8.69
C LEU A 67 -6.98 -9.45 7.57
N GLU A 68 -7.99 -8.63 7.85
CA GLU A 68 -8.88 -8.07 6.83
C GLU A 68 -8.16 -7.05 5.94
N LEU A 69 -7.25 -6.25 6.51
CA LEU A 69 -6.39 -5.35 5.74
C LEU A 69 -5.48 -6.13 4.79
N VAL A 70 -4.82 -7.18 5.28
CA VAL A 70 -4.03 -8.11 4.45
C VAL A 70 -4.91 -8.69 3.35
N THR A 71 -6.15 -9.08 3.65
CA THR A 71 -7.07 -9.65 2.66
C THR A 71 -7.46 -8.63 1.59
N ILE A 72 -7.87 -7.42 1.97
CA ILE A 72 -8.30 -6.36 1.04
C ILE A 72 -7.14 -5.92 0.15
N VAL A 73 -5.96 -5.71 0.76
CA VAL A 73 -4.74 -5.31 0.05
C VAL A 73 -4.23 -6.44 -0.85
N SER A 74 -4.27 -7.70 -0.40
CA SER A 74 -3.88 -8.85 -1.23
C SER A 74 -4.88 -9.13 -2.35
N PHE A 75 -6.14 -8.75 -2.20
CA PHE A 75 -7.16 -8.90 -3.22
C PHE A 75 -7.10 -7.80 -4.28
N SER A 76 -6.63 -6.60 -3.92
CA SER A 76 -6.31 -5.55 -4.88
C SER A 76 -4.97 -5.81 -5.60
N ILE A 77 -4.00 -6.44 -4.93
CA ILE A 77 -2.76 -6.95 -5.55
C ILE A 77 -3.08 -8.16 -6.45
N GLY A 78 -3.10 -7.95 -7.76
CA GLY A 78 -3.31 -9.03 -8.74
C GLY A 78 -4.62 -8.95 -9.54
N ARG A 79 -5.48 -7.96 -9.29
CA ARG A 79 -6.60 -7.60 -10.18
C ARG A 79 -6.22 -6.60 -11.27
N SER A 80 -4.96 -6.65 -11.71
CA SER A 80 -4.52 -6.01 -12.95
C SER A 80 -5.09 -6.79 -14.15
N PRO A 81 -5.44 -6.15 -15.28
CA PRO A 81 -5.87 -6.88 -16.48
C PRO A 81 -4.84 -7.95 -16.85
N LEU A 82 -5.34 -9.11 -17.29
CA LEU A 82 -4.61 -10.31 -17.69
C LEU A 82 -3.45 -10.01 -18.66
N TYR A 83 -2.26 -9.64 -18.19
CA TYR A 83 -0.96 -9.97 -18.82
C TYR A 83 0.26 -9.45 -18.01
N VAL A 84 0.35 -9.79 -16.73
CA VAL A 84 1.63 -9.67 -16.00
C VAL A 84 1.95 -10.99 -15.34
N THR A 85 2.70 -11.83 -16.06
CA THR A 85 3.27 -13.09 -15.58
C THR A 85 4.66 -12.87 -14.97
N ASP A 86 4.80 -11.89 -14.08
CA ASP A 86 6.07 -11.69 -13.37
C ASP A 86 5.97 -12.32 -11.98
N VAL A 87 6.54 -13.52 -11.88
CA VAL A 87 6.45 -14.45 -10.73
C VAL A 87 7.55 -14.14 -9.69
N SER A 88 8.08 -12.93 -9.68
CA SER A 88 9.25 -12.55 -8.86
C SER A 88 8.94 -12.39 -7.36
N TRP A 89 7.67 -12.47 -6.94
CA TRP A 89 7.26 -12.34 -5.53
C TRP A 89 6.92 -13.67 -4.85
N ARG A 90 6.88 -14.79 -5.59
CA ARG A 90 6.55 -16.13 -5.04
C ARG A 90 7.76 -16.95 -4.57
N LEU A 91 8.97 -16.42 -4.71
CA LEU A 91 10.24 -16.94 -4.18
C LEU A 91 10.89 -15.74 -3.47
N GLU A 92 11.19 -15.65 -2.18
CA GLU A 92 11.54 -16.63 -1.17
C GLU A 92 11.05 -16.13 0.20
N TYR A 93 10.12 -16.84 0.82
CA TYR A 93 9.99 -16.87 2.28
C TYR A 93 9.62 -18.30 2.69
N GLN A 94 10.51 -19.25 2.39
CA GLN A 94 10.58 -20.46 3.18
C GLN A 94 11.31 -20.10 4.47
N ILE A 95 10.53 -19.86 5.53
CA ILE A 95 11.03 -19.85 6.90
C ILE A 95 11.58 -21.24 7.16
N LYS A 96 12.87 -21.34 7.49
CA LYS A 96 13.48 -22.54 8.08
C LYS A 96 13.06 -22.70 9.52
#